data_AF-A0A6G0PRP8-F1
#
_entry.id   AF-A0A6G0PRP8-F1
#
_cell.length_a   1.000
_cell.length_b   1.000
_cell.length_c   1.000
_cell.angle_alpha   90.00
_cell.angle_beta   90.00
_cell.angle_gamma   90.00
#
_symmetry.space_group_name_H-M   'P 1'
#
loop_
_entity.id
_entity.type
_entity.pdbx_description
1 polymer ?
#
loop_
_entity_poly.entity_id
_entity_poly.type
_entity_poly.pdbx_seq_one_letter_code
_entity_poly.pdbx_strand_id
1 'polypeptide(L)'
;MSYVIKRGWAFYWGTSEWSAQDIIEACEIADRLGLVRPAFDQPQYHILERSRVELEYEILYKKYGYGLTTWSPLAFGILTGKYSKGIPEGSRLSMSSYMNYVADGFEVKVAKADKLTAIAKEIGCTLAQLAIAWIDEVADVNLRIPPPEARLLTMREQWL
;
A
#
# COMPACT_ATOMS: atom_id res chain seq x y z
N MET A 1 -16.48 -11.62 -8.92
CA MET A 1 -15.74 -12.31 -7.84
C MET A 1 -16.58 -13.31 -7.04
N SER A 2 -17.82 -13.01 -6.64
CA SER A 2 -18.64 -13.94 -5.85
C SER A 2 -18.81 -15.34 -6.45
N TYR A 3 -18.85 -15.47 -7.79
CA TYR A 3 -18.90 -16.79 -8.45
C TYR A 3 -17.69 -17.66 -8.11
N VAL A 4 -16.47 -17.14 -8.24
CA VAL A 4 -15.24 -17.92 -8.00
C VAL A 4 -15.07 -18.26 -6.52
N ILE A 5 -15.57 -17.41 -5.63
CA ILE A 5 -15.62 -17.68 -4.19
C ILE A 5 -16.61 -18.81 -3.88
N LYS A 6 -17.83 -18.73 -4.44
CA LYS A 6 -18.83 -19.81 -4.30
C LYS A 6 -18.36 -21.15 -4.85
N ARG A 7 -17.47 -21.14 -5.85
CA ARG A 7 -16.82 -22.35 -6.40
C ARG A 7 -15.68 -22.90 -5.54
N GLY A 8 -15.24 -22.16 -4.51
CA GLY A 8 -14.10 -22.53 -3.68
C GLY A 8 -12.74 -22.33 -4.37
N TRP A 9 -12.67 -21.53 -5.43
CA TRP A 9 -11.41 -21.25 -6.14
C TRP A 9 -10.62 -20.11 -5.50
N ALA A 10 -11.30 -19.27 -4.72
CA ALA A 10 -10.71 -18.22 -3.91
C ALA A 10 -11.48 -18.11 -2.61
N PHE A 11 -10.79 -17.75 -1.53
CA PHE A 11 -11.44 -17.48 -0.24
C PHE A 11 -12.03 -16.07 -0.19
N TYR A 12 -11.30 -15.10 -0.72
CA TYR A 12 -11.66 -13.69 -0.71
C TYR A 12 -11.26 -13.03 -2.03
N TRP A 13 -11.66 -11.78 -2.20
CA TRP A 13 -11.18 -10.93 -3.28
C TRP A 13 -10.91 -9.52 -2.77
N GLY A 14 -10.06 -8.81 -3.50
CA GLY A 14 -9.73 -7.42 -3.25
C GLY A 14 -9.54 -6.68 -4.56
N THR A 15 -9.26 -5.40 -4.44
CA THR A 15 -8.96 -4.49 -5.55
C THR A 15 -7.47 -4.14 -5.55
N SER A 16 -6.99 -3.47 -6.59
CA SER A 16 -5.64 -2.90 -6.59
C SER A 16 -5.67 -1.60 -7.36
N GLU A 17 -5.22 -0.52 -6.71
CA GLU A 17 -5.18 0.83 -7.29
C GLU A 17 -6.57 1.39 -7.62
N TRP A 18 -7.64 0.91 -6.97
CA TRP A 18 -8.99 1.45 -7.17
C TRP A 18 -9.19 2.75 -6.40
N SER A 19 -10.06 3.63 -6.89
CA SER A 19 -10.47 4.80 -6.10
C SER A 19 -11.34 4.37 -4.93
N ALA A 20 -11.40 5.19 -3.88
CA ALA A 20 -12.32 4.95 -2.77
C ALA A 20 -13.77 4.92 -3.26
N GLN A 21 -14.11 5.72 -4.26
CA GLN A 21 -15.45 5.76 -4.84
C GLN A 21 -15.81 4.43 -5.50
N ASP A 22 -14.91 3.83 -6.29
CA ASP A 22 -15.16 2.55 -6.95
C ASP A 22 -15.28 1.41 -5.93
N ILE A 23 -14.48 1.45 -4.87
CA ILE A 23 -14.56 0.48 -3.77
C ILE A 23 -15.89 0.60 -3.02
N ILE A 24 -16.34 1.84 -2.74
CA ILE A 24 -17.65 2.10 -2.12
C ILE A 24 -18.77 1.55 -3.00
N GLU A 25 -18.73 1.83 -4.30
CA GLU A 25 -19.73 1.32 -5.25
C GLU A 25 -19.75 -0.20 -5.27
N ALA A 26 -18.58 -0.85 -5.33
CA ALA A 26 -18.47 -2.31 -5.28
C ALA A 26 -19.04 -2.89 -3.98
N CYS A 27 -18.81 -2.25 -2.84
CA CYS A 27 -19.38 -2.65 -1.55
C CYS A 27 -20.91 -2.51 -1.54
N GLU A 28 -21.44 -1.39 -2.01
CA GLU A 28 -22.89 -1.12 -2.04
C GLU A 28 -23.64 -2.03 -3.02
N ILE A 29 -23.04 -2.33 -4.17
CA ILE A 29 -23.56 -3.35 -5.09
C ILE A 29 -23.58 -4.71 -4.42
N ALA A 30 -22.49 -5.06 -3.72
CA ALA A 30 -22.40 -6.36 -3.07
C ALA A 30 -23.47 -6.53 -1.99
N ASP A 31 -23.70 -5.49 -1.19
CA ASP A 31 -24.75 -5.47 -0.16
C ASP A 31 -26.15 -5.63 -0.75
N ARG A 32 -26.46 -4.82 -1.76
CA ARG A 32 -27.78 -4.81 -2.39
C ARG A 32 -28.14 -6.16 -3.02
N LEU A 33 -27.14 -6.91 -3.48
CA LEU A 33 -27.32 -8.16 -4.22
C LEU A 33 -26.98 -9.42 -3.41
N GLY A 34 -26.62 -9.28 -2.13
CA GLY A 34 -26.19 -10.42 -1.30
C GLY A 34 -24.94 -11.12 -1.84
N LEU A 35 -23.99 -10.35 -2.37
CA LEU A 35 -22.72 -10.80 -2.91
C LEU A 35 -21.59 -10.57 -1.89
N VAL A 36 -20.43 -11.20 -2.13
CA VAL A 36 -19.25 -11.00 -1.28
C VAL A 36 -18.60 -9.66 -1.61
N ARG A 37 -18.46 -8.78 -0.61
CA ARG A 37 -17.71 -7.52 -0.73
C ARG A 37 -16.22 -7.77 -1.02
N PRO A 38 -15.51 -6.83 -1.66
CA PRO A 38 -14.06 -6.86 -1.64
C PRO A 38 -13.58 -6.66 -0.19
N ALA A 39 -12.46 -7.28 0.18
CA ALA A 39 -11.97 -7.27 1.56
C ALA A 39 -10.78 -6.32 1.79
N PHE A 40 -10.04 -5.98 0.73
CA PHE A 40 -8.85 -5.12 0.81
C PHE A 40 -8.55 -4.47 -0.55
N ASP A 41 -7.75 -3.41 -0.54
CA ASP A 41 -7.05 -2.91 -1.74
C ASP A 41 -5.54 -3.15 -1.63
N GLN A 42 -4.87 -3.25 -2.78
CA GLN A 42 -3.43 -3.21 -2.93
C GLN A 42 -2.97 -1.87 -3.55
N PRO A 43 -2.83 -0.80 -2.75
CA PRO A 43 -2.38 0.49 -3.25
C PRO A 43 -0.87 0.71 -3.04
N GLN A 44 -0.29 1.59 -3.83
CA GLN A 44 1.07 2.09 -3.63
C GLN A 44 1.13 2.84 -2.30
N TYR A 45 2.11 2.53 -1.46
CA TYR A 45 2.29 3.25 -0.21
C TYR A 45 3.73 3.25 0.27
N HIS A 46 4.23 4.45 0.57
CA HIS A 46 5.55 4.69 1.13
C HIS A 46 5.67 6.16 1.57
N ILE A 47 6.76 6.55 2.25
CA ILE A 47 6.95 7.93 2.75
C ILE A 47 6.70 9.01 1.68
N LEU A 48 7.01 8.71 0.40
CA LEU A 48 6.84 9.63 -0.73
C LEU A 48 5.48 9.56 -1.46
N GLU A 49 4.62 8.59 -1.14
CA GLU A 49 3.28 8.42 -1.72
C GLU A 49 2.32 7.96 -0.62
N ARG A 50 1.45 8.88 -0.19
CA ARG A 50 0.61 8.75 1.00
C ARG A 50 -0.86 9.06 0.73
N SER A 51 -1.14 9.66 -0.43
CA SER A 51 -2.41 10.34 -0.69
C SER A 51 -3.60 9.38 -0.61
N ARG A 52 -3.50 8.25 -1.30
CA ARG A 52 -4.59 7.26 -1.34
C ARG A 52 -4.82 6.62 0.02
N VAL A 53 -3.76 6.08 0.63
CA VAL A 53 -3.86 5.30 1.87
C VAL A 53 -4.27 6.16 3.06
N GLU A 54 -3.72 7.36 3.21
CA GLU A 54 -3.95 8.17 4.41
C GLU A 54 -5.09 9.18 4.28
N LEU A 55 -5.43 9.62 3.05
CA LEU A 55 -6.46 10.63 2.84
C LEU A 55 -7.70 10.02 2.17
N GLU A 56 -7.53 9.41 1.00
CA GLU A 56 -8.67 8.95 0.19
C GLU A 56 -9.40 7.77 0.85
N TYR A 57 -8.65 6.83 1.41
CA TYR A 57 -9.17 5.57 1.96
C TYR A 57 -9.65 5.67 3.41
N GLU A 58 -9.53 6.83 4.06
CA GLU A 58 -9.95 7.02 5.45
C GLU A 58 -11.40 6.54 5.69
N ILE A 59 -12.29 6.85 4.74
CA ILE A 59 -13.70 6.44 4.81
C ILE A 59 -13.88 4.92 4.71
N LEU A 60 -13.01 4.23 3.96
CA LEU A 60 -13.08 2.79 3.77
C LEU A 60 -12.78 2.04 5.06
N TYR A 61 -11.77 2.49 5.81
CA TYR A 61 -11.42 1.89 7.10
C TYR A 61 -12.54 2.09 8.12
N LYS A 62 -13.05 3.33 8.22
CA LYS A 62 -14.06 3.71 9.22
C LYS A 62 -15.43 3.10 8.96
N LYS A 63 -15.89 3.07 7.70
CA LYS A 63 -17.25 2.62 7.36
C LYS A 63 -17.33 1.14 7.01
N TYR A 64 -16.29 0.59 6.38
CA TYR A 64 -16.33 -0.77 5.82
C TYR A 64 -15.36 -1.74 6.50
N GLY A 65 -14.50 -1.27 7.41
CA GLY A 65 -13.47 -2.11 8.04
C GLY A 65 -12.48 -2.67 7.00
N TYR A 66 -12.23 -1.89 5.94
CA TYR A 66 -11.53 -2.34 4.74
C TYR A 66 -10.02 -2.54 5.00
N GLY A 67 -9.45 -3.64 4.50
CA GLY A 67 -8.03 -3.96 4.67
C GLY A 67 -7.11 -3.34 3.62
N LEU A 68 -5.79 -3.42 3.86
CA LEU A 68 -4.76 -3.04 2.89
C LEU A 68 -3.69 -4.12 2.74
N THR A 69 -3.20 -4.25 1.51
CA THR A 69 -1.96 -4.98 1.20
C THR A 69 -1.08 -4.10 0.32
N THR A 70 -0.40 -3.12 0.93
CA THR A 70 0.32 -2.08 0.17
C THR A 70 1.52 -2.61 -0.63
N TRP A 71 1.92 -1.88 -1.68
CA TRP A 71 3.06 -2.25 -2.51
C TRP A 71 4.06 -1.10 -2.70
N SER A 72 5.25 -1.46 -3.20
CA SER A 72 6.41 -0.57 -3.40
C SER A 72 6.84 0.22 -2.16
N PRO A 73 7.05 -0.41 -1.00
CA PRO A 73 7.44 0.31 0.23
C PRO A 73 8.73 1.12 0.10
N LEU A 74 9.58 0.77 -0.88
CA LEU A 74 10.84 1.44 -1.18
C LEU A 74 10.81 2.34 -2.42
N ALA A 75 9.63 2.66 -2.96
CA ALA A 75 9.44 3.50 -4.15
C ALA A 75 10.34 3.05 -5.34
N PHE A 76 10.17 1.81 -5.81
CA PHE A 76 11.02 1.19 -6.85
C PHE A 76 12.53 1.16 -6.51
N GLY A 77 12.88 1.30 -5.23
CA GLY A 77 14.24 1.33 -4.71
C GLY A 77 14.79 2.73 -4.46
N ILE A 78 14.04 3.80 -4.71
CA ILE A 78 14.47 5.18 -4.42
C ILE A 78 14.78 5.34 -2.93
N LEU A 79 13.94 4.77 -2.06
CA LEU A 79 14.13 4.79 -0.60
C LEU A 79 15.20 3.81 -0.11
N THR A 80 16.13 3.39 -0.98
CA THR A 80 17.38 2.73 -0.57
C THR A 80 18.58 3.68 -0.62
N GLY A 81 18.42 4.86 -1.23
CA GLY A 81 19.52 5.82 -1.46
C GLY A 81 20.46 5.43 -2.59
N LYS A 82 20.22 4.32 -3.30
CA LYS A 82 21.13 3.87 -4.38
C LYS A 82 21.15 4.76 -5.62
N TYR A 83 20.17 5.65 -5.77
CA TYR A 83 20.04 6.52 -6.94
C TYR A 83 20.62 7.93 -6.76
N SER A 84 21.19 8.25 -5.58
CA SER A 84 21.74 9.59 -5.29
C SER A 84 22.90 10.01 -6.21
N LYS A 85 23.49 9.05 -6.93
CA LYS A 85 24.60 9.28 -7.88
C LYS A 85 24.25 8.84 -9.31
N GLY A 86 22.96 8.81 -9.65
CA GLY A 86 22.45 8.28 -10.91
C GLY A 86 21.95 6.84 -10.79
N ILE A 87 21.54 6.26 -11.92
CA ILE A 87 20.92 4.93 -11.97
C ILE A 87 21.99 3.84 -12.12
N PRO A 88 22.20 2.96 -11.11
CA PRO A 88 23.15 1.86 -11.23
C PRO A 88 22.75 0.86 -12.31
N GLU A 89 23.73 0.29 -13.00
CA GLU A 89 23.53 -0.81 -13.94
C GLU A 89 22.90 -2.03 -13.25
N GLY A 90 21.99 -2.72 -13.94
CA GLY A 90 21.26 -3.87 -13.41
C GLY A 90 20.23 -3.53 -12.33
N SER A 91 20.07 -2.26 -11.96
CA SER A 91 19.03 -1.83 -11.03
C SER A 91 17.65 -1.84 -11.68
N ARG A 92 16.57 -1.88 -10.88
CA ARG A 92 15.20 -1.89 -11.41
C ARG A 92 14.94 -0.72 -12.37
N LEU A 93 15.46 0.47 -12.06
CA LEU A 93 15.24 1.67 -12.88
C LEU A 93 16.18 1.76 -14.10
N SER A 94 17.14 0.84 -14.25
CA SER A 94 17.87 0.72 -15.52
C SER A 94 17.01 0.08 -16.62
N MET A 95 15.87 -0.51 -16.27
CA MET A 95 14.87 -1.01 -17.21
C MET A 95 13.85 0.09 -17.55
N SER A 96 13.69 0.39 -18.84
CA SER A 96 12.85 1.49 -19.33
C SER A 96 11.40 1.40 -18.85
N SER A 97 10.82 0.20 -18.78
CA SER A 97 9.45 -0.03 -18.29
C SER A 97 9.25 0.49 -16.86
N TYR A 98 10.23 0.29 -15.97
CA TYR A 98 10.16 0.75 -14.59
C TYR A 98 10.50 2.23 -14.43
N MET A 99 11.42 2.76 -15.27
CA MET A 99 11.74 4.18 -15.26
C MET A 99 10.51 5.04 -15.58
N ASN A 100 9.68 4.59 -16.52
CA ASN A 100 8.47 5.33 -16.89
C ASN A 100 7.48 5.54 -15.73
N TYR A 101 7.43 4.64 -14.74
CA TYR A 101 6.58 4.80 -13.55
C TYR A 101 7.04 5.91 -12.60
N VAL A 102 8.32 6.29 -12.65
CA VAL A 102 8.91 7.24 -11.71
C VAL A 102 9.52 8.46 -12.39
N ALA A 103 9.53 8.51 -13.72
CA ALA A 103 10.12 9.57 -14.52
C ALA A 103 9.62 10.95 -14.07
N ASP A 104 8.31 11.06 -13.82
CA ASP A 104 7.76 12.27 -13.23
C ASP A 104 8.19 12.44 -11.76
N GLY A 105 8.89 13.55 -11.51
CA GLY A 105 9.44 13.91 -10.21
C GLY A 105 10.55 12.98 -9.71
N PHE A 106 11.21 12.18 -10.57
CA PHE A 106 12.29 11.28 -10.16
C PHE A 106 13.35 11.99 -9.31
N GLU A 107 13.93 13.07 -9.83
CA GLU A 107 15.00 13.81 -9.14
C GLU A 107 14.51 14.44 -7.84
N VAL A 108 13.26 14.89 -7.80
CA VAL A 108 12.65 15.43 -6.57
C VAL A 108 12.50 14.33 -5.52
N LYS A 109 12.11 13.11 -5.93
CA LYS A 109 11.98 11.94 -5.04
C LYS A 109 13.35 11.50 -4.52
N VAL A 110 14.38 11.48 -5.37
CA VAL A 110 15.77 11.17 -4.97
C VAL A 110 16.28 12.21 -3.97
N ALA A 111 16.11 13.51 -4.24
CA ALA A 111 16.52 14.58 -3.33
C ALA A 111 15.81 14.50 -1.95
N LYS A 112 14.53 14.08 -1.92
CA LYS A 112 13.83 13.80 -0.66
C LYS A 112 14.40 12.58 0.07
N ALA A 113 14.71 11.50 -0.65
CA ALA A 113 15.34 10.31 -0.08
C ALA A 113 16.74 10.62 0.51
N ASP A 114 17.50 11.51 -0.11
CA ASP A 114 18.81 11.95 0.40
C ASP A 114 18.68 12.67 1.75
N LYS A 115 17.67 13.53 1.90
CA LYS A 115 17.36 14.17 3.19
C LYS A 115 16.99 13.15 4.27
N LEU A 116 16.19 12.15 3.92
CA LEU A 116 15.81 11.07 4.85
C LEU A 116 17.01 10.18 5.23
N THR A 117 18.03 10.09 4.36
CA THR A 117 19.25 9.32 4.65
C THR A 117 20.01 9.91 5.84
N ALA A 118 19.99 11.24 6.02
CA ALA A 118 20.60 11.87 7.21
C ALA A 118 19.90 11.43 8.49
N ILE A 119 18.56 11.41 8.49
CA ILE A 119 17.74 10.96 9.62
C ILE A 119 17.98 9.47 9.92
N ALA A 120 18.02 8.63 8.89
CA ALA A 120 18.31 7.19 9.06
C ALA A 120 19.67 6.97 9.75
N LYS A 121 20.69 7.76 9.39
CA LYS A 121 22.01 7.70 10.02
C LYS A 121 21.98 8.12 11.49
N GLU A 122 21.24 9.17 11.84
CA GLU A 122 21.10 9.62 13.23
C GLU A 122 20.44 8.54 14.12
N ILE A 123 19.47 7.81 13.58
CA ILE A 123 18.77 6.70 14.25
C ILE A 123 19.61 5.41 14.25
N GLY A 124 20.65 5.32 13.43
CA GLY A 124 21.53 4.15 13.33
C GLY A 124 20.97 3.02 12.47
N CYS A 125 20.14 3.32 11.46
CA CYS A 125 19.61 2.34 10.52
C CYS A 125 19.85 2.74 9.05
N THR A 126 19.59 1.81 8.13
CA THR A 126 19.59 2.11 6.68
C THR A 126 18.31 2.86 6.28
N LEU A 127 18.36 3.64 5.20
CA LEU A 127 17.16 4.31 4.68
C LEU A 127 16.03 3.31 4.36
N ALA A 128 16.39 2.12 3.85
CA ALA A 128 15.42 1.08 3.55
C ALA A 128 14.72 0.56 4.81
N GLN A 129 15.46 0.36 5.90
CA GLN A 129 14.89 -0.03 7.19
C GLN A 129 13.98 1.07 7.75
N LEU A 130 14.43 2.33 7.72
CA LEU A 130 13.62 3.47 8.12
C LEU A 130 12.31 3.54 7.33
N ALA A 131 12.37 3.40 6.01
CA ALA A 131 11.21 3.49 5.13
C ALA A 131 10.18 2.39 5.39
N ILE A 132 10.63 1.15 5.64
CA ILE A 132 9.73 0.02 5.94
C ILE A 132 9.14 0.17 7.35
N ALA A 133 9.96 0.50 8.35
CA ALA A 133 9.50 0.70 9.73
C ALA A 133 8.47 1.84 9.82
N TRP A 134 8.65 2.91 9.05
CA TRP A 134 7.69 4.01 8.98
C TRP A 134 6.30 3.57 8.51
N ILE A 135 6.22 2.63 7.54
CA ILE A 135 4.93 2.13 7.05
C ILE A 135 4.19 1.38 8.17
N ASP A 136 4.92 0.58 8.94
CA ASP A 136 4.34 -0.21 10.04
C ASP A 136 3.83 0.71 11.16
N GLU A 137 4.62 1.71 11.55
CA GLU A 137 4.25 2.71 12.56
C GLU A 137 2.97 3.48 12.15
N VAL A 138 2.86 3.90 10.89
CA VAL A 138 1.66 4.62 10.43
C VAL A 138 0.44 3.69 10.37
N ALA A 139 0.62 2.43 10.01
CA ALA A 139 -0.45 1.45 9.99
C ALA A 139 -1.02 1.17 11.39
N ASP A 140 -0.15 1.06 12.40
CA ASP A 140 -0.51 0.79 13.79
C ASP A 140 -1.17 2.02 14.45
N VAL A 141 -0.52 3.19 14.37
CA VAL A 141 -0.93 4.37 15.13
C VAL A 141 -2.07 5.15 14.47
N ASN A 142 -2.02 5.35 13.15
CA ASN A 142 -2.92 6.30 12.47
C ASN A 142 -4.09 5.63 11.75
N LEU A 143 -3.86 4.46 11.15
CA LEU A 143 -4.89 3.79 10.35
C LEU A 143 -5.75 2.84 11.19
N ARG A 144 -5.34 2.54 12.44
CA ARG A 144 -5.98 1.56 13.34
C ARG A 144 -6.28 0.24 12.62
N ILE A 145 -5.42 -0.14 11.69
CA ILE A 145 -5.57 -1.40 10.98
C ILE A 145 -5.23 -2.49 11.99
N PRO A 146 -6.13 -3.44 12.27
CA PRO A 146 -5.85 -4.48 13.25
C PRO A 146 -4.53 -5.19 12.92
N PRO A 147 -3.75 -5.63 13.92
CA PRO A 147 -2.55 -6.41 13.67
C PRO A 147 -2.88 -7.65 12.84
N PRO A 148 -1.93 -8.24 12.09
CA PRO A 148 -2.18 -9.33 11.14
C PRO A 148 -3.04 -10.48 11.68
N GLU A 149 -2.89 -10.80 12.96
CA GLU A 149 -3.65 -11.82 13.68
C GLU A 149 -5.11 -11.43 13.90
N ALA A 150 -5.37 -10.17 14.21
CA ALA A 150 -6.72 -9.61 14.33
C ALA A 150 -7.40 -9.46 12.95
N ARG A 151 -6.64 -9.26 11.85
CA ARG A 151 -7.18 -9.21 10.48
C ARG A 151 -7.88 -10.52 10.11
N LEU A 152 -7.31 -11.66 10.49
CA LEU A 152 -7.91 -12.98 10.26
C LEU A 152 -9.16 -13.21 11.12
N LEU A 153 -9.20 -12.63 12.33
CA LEU A 153 -10.35 -12.68 13.24
C LEU A 153 -11.51 -11.82 12.76
N THR A 154 -11.28 -10.57 12.36
CA THR A 154 -12.34 -9.70 11.82
C THR A 154 -12.92 -10.26 10.52
N MET A 155 -12.09 -10.87 9.67
CA MET A 155 -12.53 -11.59 8.46
C MET A 155 -13.30 -12.89 8.76
N ARG A 156 -13.14 -13.46 9.96
CA ARG A 156 -13.87 -14.65 10.42
C ARG A 156 -15.18 -14.28 11.13
N GLU A 157 -15.20 -13.18 11.87
CA GLU A 157 -16.36 -12.68 12.61
C GLU A 157 -17.42 -12.05 11.69
N GLN A 158 -17.05 -11.50 10.54
CA GLN A 158 -18.02 -11.05 9.52
C GLN A 158 -18.80 -12.21 8.85
N TRP A 159 -18.56 -13.47 9.24
CA TRP A 159 -19.12 -14.68 8.65
C TRP A 159 -19.81 -15.62 9.66
N LEU A 160 -19.95 -15.22 10.92
CA LEU A 160 -20.82 -15.86 11.92
C LEU A 160 -21.94 -14.91 12.32
#